data_AF-A0A4P6YRW2-F1
#
_entry.id   AF-A0A4P6YRW2-F1
#
_cell.length_a   1.000
_cell.length_b   1.000
_cell.length_c   1.000
_cell.angle_alpha   90.00
_cell.angle_beta   90.00
_cell.angle_gamma   90.00
#
_symmetry.space_group_name_H-M   'P 1'
#
loop_
_entity.id
_entity.type
_entity.pdbx_description
1 polymer ?
#
loop_
_entity_poly.entity_id
_entity_poly.type
_entity_poly.pdbx_seq_one_letter_code
_entity_poly.pdbx_strand_id
1 'polypeptide(L)' 'MKESFTKFIDGFVGKKVLVTPPDFEPIYAKVDSAGNNEMLRMVNVITADGKKVKVSVDWIRNPKTWAPII' A
#
# COMPACT_ATOMS: atom_id res chain seq x y z
N MET A 1 -14.73 -14.61 -2.35
CA MET A 1 -14.13 -13.28 -2.55
C MET A 1 -12.92 -12.96 -1.66
N LYS A 2 -12.68 -13.67 -0.54
CA LYS A 2 -11.55 -13.43 0.41
C LYS A 2 -10.14 -13.57 -0.18
N GLU A 3 -9.91 -14.53 -1.07
CA GLU A 3 -8.53 -14.81 -1.54
C GLU A 3 -7.95 -13.79 -2.53
N SER A 4 -8.77 -12.93 -3.14
CA SER A 4 -8.30 -12.10 -4.26
C SER A 4 -7.43 -10.91 -3.83
N PHE A 5 -7.78 -10.25 -2.72
CA PHE A 5 -7.08 -9.03 -2.28
C PHE A 5 -5.70 -9.33 -1.71
N THR A 6 -5.61 -10.30 -0.79
CA THR A 6 -4.33 -10.65 -0.15
C THR A 6 -3.33 -11.21 -1.17
N LYS A 7 -3.77 -12.13 -2.05
CA LYS A 7 -2.94 -12.62 -3.17
C LYS A 7 -2.49 -11.49 -4.11
N PHE A 8 -3.34 -10.49 -4.32
CA PHE A 8 -3.00 -9.33 -5.12
C PHE A 8 -1.88 -8.50 -4.46
N ILE A 9 -2.06 -8.11 -3.19
CA ILE A 9 -1.07 -7.32 -2.44
C ILE A 9 0.26 -8.08 -2.27
N ASP A 10 0.22 -9.39 -2.09
CA ASP A 10 1.42 -10.24 -2.01
C ASP A 10 2.31 -10.08 -3.26
N GLY A 11 1.72 -9.88 -4.44
CA GLY A 11 2.43 -9.58 -5.68
C GLY A 11 3.15 -8.22 -5.71
N PHE A 12 2.86 -7.34 -4.75
CA PHE A 12 3.50 -6.04 -4.56
C PHE A 12 4.46 -6.02 -3.37
N VAL A 13 4.49 -7.05 -2.53
CA VAL A 13 5.40 -7.11 -1.38
C VAL A 13 6.84 -6.88 -1.83
N GLY A 14 7.48 -5.94 -1.17
CA GLY A 14 8.82 -5.49 -1.46
C GLY A 14 8.96 -4.47 -2.61
N LYS A 15 7.90 -4.14 -3.33
CA LYS A 15 7.93 -3.09 -4.35
C LYS A 15 7.80 -1.70 -3.72
N LYS A 16 8.48 -0.72 -4.32
CA LYS A 16 8.33 0.70 -3.97
C LYS A 16 7.01 1.23 -4.50
N VAL A 17 6.32 1.98 -3.66
CA VAL A 17 5.04 2.63 -3.95
C VAL A 17 5.08 4.08 -3.48
N LEU A 18 4.18 4.89 -4.04
CA LEU A 18 3.88 6.22 -3.53
C LEU A 18 2.57 6.13 -2.75
N VAL A 19 2.55 6.62 -1.52
CA VAL A 19 1.34 6.72 -0.70
C VAL A 19 0.89 8.17 -0.72
N THR A 20 -0.35 8.43 -1.13
CA THR A 20 -0.94 9.76 -1.30
C THR A 20 -2.19 9.92 -0.43
N PRO A 21 -2.05 10.16 0.89
CA PRO A 21 -3.19 10.48 1.75
C PRO A 21 -3.80 11.82 1.35
N PRO A 22 -5.11 12.06 1.58
CA PRO A 22 -5.76 13.31 1.22
C PRO A 22 -5.25 14.53 2.00
N ASP A 23 -4.87 14.34 3.26
CA ASP A 23 -4.53 15.43 4.19
C ASP A 23 -3.02 15.55 4.48
N PHE A 24 -2.18 14.76 3.81
CA PHE A 24 -0.74 14.70 4.07
C PHE A 24 0.06 14.68 2.77
N GLU A 25 1.32 15.08 2.86
CA GLU A 25 2.23 14.99 1.72
C GLU A 25 2.41 13.53 1.27
N PRO A 26 2.55 13.29 -0.05
CA PRO A 26 2.87 11.98 -0.57
C PRO A 26 4.20 11.45 -0.03
N ILE A 27 4.21 10.19 0.39
CA ILE A 27 5.41 9.53 0.92
C ILE A 27 5.80 8.32 0.07
N TYR A 28 7.09 8.13 -0.14
CA TYR A 28 7.60 6.88 -0.70
C TYR A 28 7.68 5.81 0.38
N ALA A 29 7.18 4.63 0.05
CA ALA A 29 7.20 3.48 0.94
C ALA A 29 7.43 2.18 0.16
N LYS A 30 7.63 1.08 0.88
CA LYS A 30 7.74 -0.28 0.35
C LYS A 30 6.58 -1.10 0.89
N VAL A 31 5.87 -1.84 0.04
CA VAL A 31 4.78 -2.72 0.52
C VAL A 31 5.38 -3.84 1.38
N ASP A 32 4.81 -4.05 2.57
CA ASP A 32 5.22 -5.08 3.52
C ASP A 32 4.27 -6.27 3.50
N SER A 33 2.97 -6.03 3.62
CA SER A 33 1.94 -7.08 3.66
C SER A 33 0.54 -6.51 3.47
N ALA A 34 -0.43 -7.37 3.16
CA ALA A 34 -1.84 -7.02 3.36
C ALA A 34 -2.12 -6.74 4.85
N GLY A 35 -2.98 -5.76 5.12
CA GLY A 35 -3.41 -5.45 6.48
C GLY A 35 -4.40 -6.49 7.00
N ASN A 36 -4.39 -6.74 8.31
CA ASN A 36 -5.29 -7.69 8.99
C ASN A 36 -6.82 -7.39 8.84
N ASN A 37 -7.21 -6.29 8.19
CA ASN A 37 -8.60 -5.95 7.93
C ASN A 37 -8.83 -5.83 6.42
N GLU A 38 -9.13 -6.97 5.79
CA GLU A 38 -9.36 -7.09 4.35
C GLU A 38 -10.63 -6.38 3.87
N MET A 39 -11.65 -6.26 4.72
CA MET A 39 -12.88 -5.53 4.39
C MET A 39 -12.62 -4.05 4.15
N LEU A 40 -11.65 -3.49 4.89
CA LEU A 40 -11.20 -2.11 4.73
C LEU A 40 -10.05 -1.97 3.71
N ARG A 41 -9.63 -3.07 3.07
CA ARG A 41 -8.55 -3.11 2.07
C ARG A 41 -7.30 -2.35 2.50
N MET A 42 -6.88 -2.60 3.74
CA MET A 42 -5.70 -1.95 4.30
C MET A 42 -4.43 -2.66 3.84
N VAL A 43 -3.34 -1.92 3.73
CA VAL A 43 -2.00 -2.43 3.37
C VAL A 43 -0.99 -1.90 4.38
N ASN A 44 -0.08 -2.76 4.82
CA ASN A 44 1.06 -2.35 5.62
C ASN A 44 2.20 -1.96 4.68
N VAL A 45 2.80 -0.80 4.93
CA VAL A 45 3.95 -0.27 4.19
C VAL A 45 5.08 0.08 5.14
N ILE A 46 6.31 0.03 4.65
CA ILE A 46 7.52 0.47 5.34
C ILE A 46 7.98 1.77 4.71
N THR A 47 8.02 2.84 5.50
CA THR A 47 8.51 4.17 5.09
C THR A 47 10.03 4.20 4.96
N ALA A 48 10.57 5.27 4.38
CA ALA A 48 12.01 5.44 4.19
C ALA A 48 12.81 5.42 5.51
N ASP A 49 12.21 5.85 6.62
CA ASP A 49 12.79 5.79 7.97
C ASP A 49 12.59 4.42 8.66
N GLY A 50 12.07 3.42 7.95
CA GLY A 50 11.90 2.05 8.44
C GLY A 50 10.65 1.83 9.29
N LYS A 51 9.77 2.83 9.46
CA LYS A 51 8.54 2.67 10.23
C LYS A 51 7.50 1.88 9.44
N LYS A 52 6.81 0.98 10.14
CA LYS A 52 5.64 0.28 9.61
C LYS A 52 4.40 1.12 9.82
N VAL A 53 3.71 1.44 8.72
CA VAL A 53 2.48 2.24 8.72
C VAL A 53 1.39 1.44 8.00
N LYS A 54 0.16 1.55 8.47
CA LYS A 54 -1.01 0.93 7.84
C LYS A 54 -1.81 2.01 7.11
N VAL A 55 -2.07 1.79 5.82
CA VAL A 55 -2.72 2.77 4.94
C VAL A 55 -3.83 2.10 4.13
N SER A 56 -4.81 2.88 3.67
CA SER A 56 -5.80 2.36 2.71
C SER A 56 -5.10 2.07 1.37
N VAL A 57 -5.49 0.97 0.70
CA VAL A 57 -5.01 0.69 -0.65
C VAL A 57 -5.38 1.80 -1.65
N ASP A 58 -6.45 2.54 -1.38
CA ASP A 58 -6.91 3.66 -2.21
C ASP A 58 -5.91 4.82 -2.22
N TRP A 59 -4.94 4.83 -1.30
CA TRP A 59 -3.87 5.83 -1.25
C TRP A 59 -2.59 5.35 -1.95
N ILE A 60 -2.54 4.10 -2.41
CA ILE A 60 -1.32 3.53 -2.98
C ILE A 60 -1.31 3.74 -4.50
N ARG A 61 -0.20 4.30 -4.97
CA ARG A 61 0.04 4.62 -6.38
C ARG A 61 1.34 4.00 -6.86
N ASN A 62 1.38 3.68 -8.15
CA ASN A 62 2.62 3.35 -8.84
C ASN A 62 3.48 4.63 -8.93
N PRO A 63 4.75 4.60 -8.48
CA PRO A 63 5.58 5.80 -8.40
C PRO A 63 6.00 6.33 -9.78
N LYS A 64 5.92 5.53 -10.85
CA LYS A 64 6.27 5.94 -12.21
C LYS A 64 5.08 6.54 -12.97
N THR A 65 3.89 5.95 -12.78
CA THR A 65 2.71 6.29 -13.58
C THR A 65 1.65 7.06 -12.81
N TRP A 66 1.78 7.18 -11.49
CA TRP A 66 0.79 7.79 -10.59
C TRP A 66 -0.58 7.11 -10.63
N ALA A 67 -0.70 5.96 -11.29
CA ALA A 67 -1.93 5.18 -11.34
C ALA A 67 -2.17 4.46 -10.00
N PRO A 68 -3.44 4.28 -9.59
CA PRO A 68 -3.80 3.32 -8.54
C PRO A 68 -3.20 1.95 -8.81
N ILE A 69 -2.80 1.26 -7.74
CA ILE A 69 -2.32 -0.12 -7.86
C ILE A 69 -3.45 -1.15 -7.83
N ILE A 70 -4.69 -0.77 -7.54
CA ILE A 70 -5.90 -1.61 -7.57
C ILE A 70 -6.97 -0.95 -8.42
#